data_AF-A0A6M3JTP1-F1
#
_entry.id   AF-A0A6M3JTP1-F1
#
_cell.length_a   1.000
_cell.length_b   1.000
_cell.length_c   1.000
_cell.angle_alpha   90.00
_cell.angle_beta   90.00
_cell.angle_gamma   90.00
#
_symmetry.space_group_name_H-M   'P 1'
#
loop_
_entity.id
_entity.type
_entity.pdbx_description
1 polymer ?
#
loop_
_entity_poly.entity_id
_entity_poly.type
_entity_poly.pdbx_seq_one_letter_code
_entity_poly.pdbx_strand_id
1 'polypeptide(L)'
;MGNEYTTLGNKPSPRFKKRLQNMDWVKWQDEDGKQKFTLLPVRGDYAEHIVKDRINIIDWINIDTGEHYMIGTIMESIKRELGKGVGIIAIQKAEGAEAGRGGQFTKDFADVEILLDKLPESDDVLLTLGKVKESKCRVSGRTFAYGISQGIKIINFREIVKCFKCYGKGWVKEGNSNKLCTICGKSGYVNK
;
A
#
# COMPACT_ATOMS: atom_id res chain seq x y z
N MET A 1 5.68 11.28 -23.20
CA MET A 1 5.13 12.16 -22.15
C MET A 1 5.77 11.79 -20.82
N GLY A 2 6.29 12.73 -20.04
CA GLY A 2 6.80 12.46 -18.68
C GLY A 2 5.70 11.93 -17.74
N ASN A 3 6.08 11.24 -16.67
CA ASN A 3 5.16 10.83 -15.59
C ASN A 3 5.47 11.60 -14.29
N GLU A 4 4.83 11.24 -13.16
CA GLU A 4 5.11 11.88 -11.87
C GLU A 4 6.59 11.81 -11.47
N TYR A 5 7.33 10.82 -11.97
CA TYR A 5 8.70 10.50 -11.61
C TYR A 5 9.73 10.96 -12.65
N THR A 6 9.35 11.12 -13.91
CA THR A 6 10.24 11.46 -15.02
C THR A 6 9.71 12.63 -15.86
N THR A 7 10.59 13.56 -16.23
CA THR A 7 10.28 14.62 -17.20
C THR A 7 10.29 14.08 -18.63
N LEU A 8 9.92 14.90 -19.61
CA LEU A 8 9.91 14.54 -21.04
C LEU A 8 11.27 14.02 -21.56
N GLY A 9 12.37 14.30 -20.88
CA GLY A 9 13.71 13.82 -21.21
C GLY A 9 14.20 12.66 -20.34
N ASN A 10 13.31 11.86 -19.73
CA ASN A 10 13.63 10.77 -18.79
C ASN A 10 14.46 11.19 -17.57
N LYS A 11 14.53 12.50 -17.26
CA LYS A 11 15.19 12.99 -16.05
C LYS A 11 14.23 12.92 -14.87
N PRO A 12 14.71 12.66 -13.64
CA PRO A 12 13.85 12.66 -12.47
C PRO A 12 13.09 13.98 -12.30
N SER A 13 11.79 13.90 -11.99
CA SER A 13 10.94 15.08 -11.78
C SER A 13 11.39 15.89 -10.56
N PRO A 14 11.16 17.21 -10.51
CA PRO A 14 11.49 18.03 -9.34
C PRO A 14 10.82 17.54 -8.05
N ARG A 15 9.57 17.05 -8.14
CA ARG A 15 8.84 16.49 -7.00
C ARG A 15 9.53 15.25 -6.46
N PHE A 16 9.95 14.34 -7.33
CA PHE A 16 10.65 13.13 -6.94
C PHE A 16 12.03 13.45 -6.35
N LYS A 17 12.78 14.38 -6.94
CA LYS A 17 14.06 14.85 -6.38
C LYS A 17 13.91 15.41 -4.97
N LYS A 18 12.87 16.21 -4.72
CA LYS A 18 12.59 16.76 -3.38
C LYS A 18 12.31 15.64 -2.37
N ARG A 19 11.57 14.59 -2.78
CA ARG A 19 11.35 13.40 -1.93
C ARG A 19 12.68 12.70 -1.61
N LEU A 20 13.54 12.48 -2.60
CA LEU A 20 14.86 11.86 -2.39
C LEU A 20 15.77 12.69 -1.45
N GLN A 21 15.73 14.02 -1.56
CA GLN A 21 16.49 14.91 -0.68
C GLN A 21 16.05 14.81 0.78
N ASN A 22 14.76 14.53 1.02
CA ASN A 22 14.23 14.33 2.36
C ASN A 22 14.52 12.92 2.91
N MET A 23 15.03 11.98 2.10
CA MET A 23 15.36 10.60 2.52
C MET A 23 16.72 10.53 3.25
N ASP A 24 16.91 11.37 4.26
CA ASP A 24 18.11 11.38 5.11
C ASP A 24 18.21 10.13 6.02
N TRP A 25 17.09 9.45 6.22
CA TRP A 25 16.95 8.28 7.07
C TRP A 25 17.28 6.95 6.37
N VAL A 26 17.59 6.96 5.06
CA VAL A 26 17.95 5.77 4.29
C VAL A 26 19.06 6.05 3.28
N LYS A 27 20.03 5.12 3.17
CA LYS A 27 21.11 5.20 2.17
C LYS A 27 20.64 4.69 0.81
N TRP A 28 20.01 5.56 0.02
CA TRP A 28 19.51 5.25 -1.33
C TRP A 28 20.57 5.36 -2.45
N GLN A 29 21.77 5.84 -2.12
CA GLN A 29 22.96 5.81 -2.98
C GLN A 29 24.02 4.84 -2.42
N ASP A 30 24.88 4.33 -3.29
CA ASP A 30 26.11 3.63 -2.92
C ASP A 30 27.25 4.61 -2.59
N GLU A 31 28.45 4.07 -2.33
CA GLU A 31 29.64 4.85 -1.93
C GLU A 31 30.11 5.79 -3.05
N ASP A 32 29.82 5.47 -4.30
CA ASP A 32 30.14 6.26 -5.49
C ASP A 32 29.05 7.28 -5.86
N GLY A 33 27.98 7.37 -5.04
CA GLY A 33 26.85 8.28 -5.25
C GLY A 33 25.85 7.80 -6.32
N LYS A 34 25.98 6.56 -6.81
CA LYS A 34 25.05 5.96 -7.77
C LYS A 34 23.80 5.44 -7.05
N GLN A 35 22.65 5.58 -7.72
CA GLN A 35 21.36 5.16 -7.19
C GLN A 35 21.30 3.63 -7.05
N LYS A 36 20.77 3.15 -5.93
CA LYS A 36 20.54 1.71 -5.68
C LYS A 36 19.29 1.15 -6.37
N PHE A 37 18.60 1.97 -7.15
CA PHE A 37 17.38 1.62 -7.85
C PHE A 37 17.40 2.18 -9.28
N THR A 38 16.59 1.57 -10.14
CA THR A 38 16.38 2.02 -11.52
C THR A 38 14.92 2.42 -11.68
N LEU A 39 14.67 3.61 -12.21
CA LEU A 39 13.33 4.05 -12.57
C LEU A 39 13.04 3.70 -14.02
N LEU A 40 11.90 3.06 -14.26
CA LEU A 40 11.43 2.71 -15.60
C LEU A 40 10.09 3.42 -15.86
N PRO A 41 9.95 4.20 -16.94
CA PRO A 41 8.71 4.90 -17.27
C PRO A 41 7.68 3.97 -17.95
N VAL A 42 7.35 2.87 -17.28
CA VAL A 42 6.46 1.82 -17.79
C VAL A 42 4.99 2.25 -17.68
N ARG A 43 4.18 1.95 -18.71
CA ARG A 43 2.74 2.26 -18.76
C ARG A 43 1.86 1.07 -19.18
N GLY A 44 2.47 -0.03 -19.60
CA GLY A 44 1.85 -1.25 -20.09
C GLY A 44 2.88 -2.38 -20.09
N ASP A 45 2.48 -3.58 -20.50
CA ASP A 45 3.38 -4.75 -20.67
C ASP A 45 4.32 -4.98 -19.47
N TYR A 46 3.78 -4.80 -18.25
CA TYR A 46 4.57 -4.76 -17.00
C TYR A 46 5.50 -5.96 -16.81
N ALA A 47 5.08 -7.14 -17.29
CA ALA A 47 5.86 -8.37 -17.19
C ALA A 47 7.22 -8.28 -17.92
N GLU A 48 7.28 -7.63 -19.08
CA GLU A 48 8.52 -7.50 -19.87
C GLU A 48 9.58 -6.64 -19.19
N HIS A 49 9.16 -5.80 -18.24
CA HIS A 49 10.01 -4.89 -17.50
C HIS A 49 10.43 -5.44 -16.13
N ILE A 50 10.00 -6.65 -15.78
CA ILE A 50 10.40 -7.30 -14.55
C ILE A 50 11.87 -7.69 -14.61
N VAL A 51 12.63 -7.23 -13.62
CA VAL A 51 14.00 -7.71 -13.41
C VAL A 51 13.92 -8.95 -12.52
N LYS A 52 14.14 -10.11 -13.15
CA LYS A 52 14.13 -11.42 -12.49
C LYS A 52 15.06 -11.46 -11.28
N ASP A 53 14.63 -12.18 -10.23
CA ASP A 53 15.37 -12.39 -8.98
C ASP A 53 15.70 -11.09 -8.21
N ARG A 54 14.95 -10.00 -8.45
CA ARG A 54 15.08 -8.72 -7.74
C ARG A 54 13.77 -8.25 -7.10
N ILE A 55 13.85 -7.16 -6.34
CA ILE A 55 12.69 -6.41 -5.88
C ILE A 55 12.22 -5.50 -7.02
N ASN A 56 10.96 -5.67 -7.42
CA ASN A 56 10.29 -4.88 -8.44
C ASN A 56 9.13 -4.12 -7.78
N ILE A 57 9.06 -2.80 -7.95
CA ILE A 57 8.00 -1.96 -7.39
C ILE A 57 7.22 -1.35 -8.55
N ILE A 58 5.92 -1.62 -8.61
CA ILE A 58 5.00 -1.11 -9.64
C ILE A 58 4.02 -0.15 -8.97
N ASP A 59 4.20 1.14 -9.26
CA ASP A 59 3.41 2.24 -8.72
C ASP A 59 2.81 3.08 -9.86
N TRP A 60 1.60 2.82 -10.31
CA TRP A 60 0.63 1.76 -9.94
C TRP A 60 0.11 1.11 -11.23
N ILE A 61 -0.55 -0.05 -11.16
CA ILE A 61 -1.13 -0.68 -12.36
C ILE A 61 -2.31 0.16 -12.84
N ASN A 62 -2.09 0.94 -13.90
CA ASN A 62 -3.13 1.69 -14.58
C ASN A 62 -3.70 0.85 -15.73
N ILE A 63 -5.02 0.70 -15.75
CA ILE A 63 -5.76 -0.04 -16.78
C ILE A 63 -6.94 0.82 -17.18
N ASP A 64 -7.28 0.77 -18.46
CA ASP A 64 -8.38 1.53 -19.03
C ASP A 64 -9.73 1.15 -18.38
N THR A 65 -10.64 2.12 -18.41
CA THR A 65 -11.93 2.01 -17.72
C THR A 65 -12.72 0.84 -18.32
N GLY A 66 -13.09 -0.14 -17.49
CA GLY A 66 -13.84 -1.34 -17.91
C GLY A 66 -13.01 -2.62 -18.00
N GLU A 67 -11.68 -2.53 -18.00
CA GLU A 67 -10.78 -3.70 -18.15
C GLU A 67 -10.21 -4.20 -16.81
N HIS A 68 -10.81 -3.83 -15.68
CA HIS A 68 -10.31 -4.19 -14.35
C HIS A 68 -10.21 -5.70 -14.08
N TYR A 69 -10.90 -6.53 -14.88
CA TYR A 69 -10.76 -7.99 -14.83
C TYR A 69 -9.36 -8.46 -15.28
N MET A 70 -8.64 -7.68 -16.09
CA MET A 70 -7.30 -8.02 -16.59
C MET A 70 -6.20 -7.92 -15.53
N ILE A 71 -6.48 -7.30 -14.38
CA ILE A 71 -5.49 -7.15 -13.29
C ILE A 71 -4.99 -8.52 -12.84
N GLY A 72 -5.86 -9.53 -12.74
CA GLY A 72 -5.47 -10.89 -12.38
C GLY A 72 -4.43 -11.46 -13.36
N THR A 73 -4.70 -11.37 -14.66
CA THR A 73 -3.79 -11.83 -15.71
C THR A 73 -2.45 -11.08 -15.70
N ILE A 74 -2.48 -9.76 -15.52
CA ILE A 74 -1.26 -8.95 -15.42
C ILE A 74 -0.42 -9.37 -14.21
N MET A 75 -1.05 -9.54 -13.05
CA MET A 75 -0.38 -10.01 -11.83
C MET A 75 0.21 -11.41 -12.01
N GLU A 76 -0.51 -12.30 -12.69
CA GLU A 76 -0.01 -13.65 -13.01
C GLU A 76 1.23 -13.59 -13.91
N SER A 77 1.19 -12.81 -15.00
CA SER A 77 2.34 -12.64 -15.89
C SER A 77 3.54 -12.06 -15.17
N ILE A 78 3.35 -11.02 -14.34
CA ILE A 78 4.42 -10.47 -13.49
C ILE A 78 4.99 -11.57 -12.60
N LYS A 79 4.13 -12.36 -11.94
CA LYS A 79 4.57 -13.42 -11.03
C LYS A 79 5.40 -14.49 -11.73
N ARG A 80 5.07 -14.84 -12.98
CA ARG A 80 5.84 -15.80 -13.79
C ARG A 80 7.25 -15.27 -14.09
N GLU A 81 7.41 -13.97 -14.31
CA GLU A 81 8.70 -13.35 -14.63
C GLU A 81 9.59 -13.06 -13.41
N LEU A 82 9.03 -12.98 -12.19
CA LEU A 82 9.78 -12.64 -10.97
C LEU A 82 10.90 -13.64 -10.61
N GLY A 83 10.75 -14.92 -10.94
CA GLY A 83 11.66 -15.97 -10.45
C GLY A 83 11.62 -16.10 -8.92
N LYS A 84 12.77 -15.92 -8.26
CA LYS A 84 12.91 -15.85 -6.79
C LYS A 84 12.77 -14.41 -6.26
N GLY A 85 12.48 -13.45 -7.13
CA GLY A 85 12.32 -12.04 -6.79
C GLY A 85 11.02 -11.74 -6.05
N VAL A 86 10.83 -10.46 -5.72
CA VAL A 86 9.63 -9.96 -5.04
C VAL A 86 9.00 -8.85 -5.89
N GLY A 87 7.70 -8.95 -6.14
CA GLY A 87 6.91 -7.90 -6.77
C GLY A 87 6.05 -7.17 -5.73
N ILE A 88 6.18 -5.84 -5.65
CA ILE A 88 5.31 -4.97 -4.86
C ILE A 88 4.46 -4.19 -5.84
N ILE A 89 3.14 -4.38 -5.79
CA ILE A 89 2.20 -3.82 -6.76
C ILE A 89 1.21 -2.93 -6.00
N ALA A 90 1.18 -1.64 -6.34
CA ALA A 90 0.15 -0.73 -5.86
C ALA A 90 -1.10 -0.83 -6.75
N ILE A 91 -2.26 -1.02 -6.14
CA ILE A 91 -3.57 -1.09 -6.81
C ILE A 91 -4.48 -0.06 -6.14
N GLN A 92 -5.12 0.80 -6.94
CA GLN A 92 -6.10 1.75 -6.42
C GLN A 92 -7.39 1.05 -5.98
N LYS A 93 -7.95 1.53 -4.87
CA LYS A 93 -9.22 1.08 -4.29
C LYS A 93 -10.24 2.20 -4.36
N ALA A 94 -11.51 1.89 -4.61
CA ALA A 94 -12.58 2.86 -4.35
C ALA A 94 -12.68 3.11 -2.83
N GLU A 95 -13.05 4.32 -2.44
CA GLU A 95 -13.22 4.66 -1.03
C GLU A 95 -14.24 3.71 -0.36
N GLY A 96 -13.87 3.14 0.78
CA GLY A 96 -14.72 2.21 1.54
C GLY A 96 -14.89 0.81 0.95
N ALA A 97 -14.25 0.47 -0.19
CA ALA A 97 -14.33 -0.89 -0.72
C ALA A 97 -13.45 -1.89 0.07
N GLU A 98 -13.78 -3.18 0.03
CA GLU A 98 -13.06 -4.26 0.74
C GLU A 98 -11.92 -4.87 -0.09
N ALA A 99 -11.78 -4.48 -1.35
CA ALA A 99 -10.75 -4.97 -2.28
C ALA A 99 -10.39 -3.88 -3.29
N GLY A 100 -9.13 -3.89 -3.77
CA GLY A 100 -8.68 -3.05 -4.87
C GLY A 100 -9.50 -3.26 -6.16
N ARG A 101 -9.36 -2.36 -7.14
CA ARG A 101 -9.91 -2.57 -8.48
C ARG A 101 -9.47 -3.96 -8.98
N GLY A 102 -10.40 -4.73 -9.56
CA GLY A 102 -10.19 -6.14 -9.95
C GLY A 102 -10.73 -7.17 -8.95
N GLY A 103 -11.16 -6.75 -7.74
CA GLY A 103 -11.92 -7.60 -6.83
C GLY A 103 -11.17 -8.83 -6.34
N GLN A 104 -11.88 -9.96 -6.18
CA GLN A 104 -11.34 -11.20 -5.61
C GLN A 104 -10.13 -11.76 -6.39
N PHE A 105 -10.08 -11.55 -7.72
CA PHE A 105 -8.99 -12.05 -8.56
C PHE A 105 -7.61 -11.50 -8.15
N THR A 106 -7.56 -10.25 -7.70
CA THR A 106 -6.30 -9.66 -7.19
C THR A 106 -5.81 -10.36 -5.92
N LYS A 107 -6.75 -10.80 -5.06
CA LYS A 107 -6.47 -11.54 -3.83
C LYS A 107 -5.94 -12.94 -4.11
N ASP A 108 -6.31 -13.56 -5.22
CA ASP A 108 -5.91 -14.94 -5.52
C ASP A 108 -4.44 -15.05 -5.95
N PHE A 109 -3.96 -14.07 -6.73
CA PHE A 109 -2.57 -14.06 -7.19
C PHE A 109 -1.58 -13.51 -6.16
N ALA A 110 -2.00 -12.55 -5.32
CA ALA A 110 -1.17 -11.99 -4.26
C ALA A 110 -0.81 -13.04 -3.19
N ASP A 111 0.46 -13.08 -2.81
CA ASP A 111 0.94 -13.90 -1.69
C ASP A 111 0.78 -13.19 -0.34
N VAL A 112 0.87 -11.86 -0.37
CA VAL A 112 0.58 -10.95 0.75
C VAL A 112 -0.28 -9.79 0.23
N GLU A 113 -1.37 -9.50 0.93
CA GLU A 113 -2.22 -8.35 0.70
C GLU A 113 -2.07 -7.37 1.87
N ILE A 114 -1.79 -6.11 1.54
CA ILE A 114 -1.70 -5.00 2.49
C ILE A 114 -2.72 -3.95 2.05
N LEU A 115 -3.70 -3.68 2.91
CA LEU A 115 -4.71 -2.66 2.68
C LEU A 115 -4.31 -1.40 3.43
N LEU A 116 -4.35 -0.26 2.75
CA LEU A 116 -4.08 1.05 3.33
C LEU A 116 -5.35 1.89 3.23
N ASP A 117 -5.82 2.38 4.38
CA ASP A 117 -7.01 3.22 4.52
C ASP A 117 -6.71 4.39 5.47
N LYS A 118 -7.58 5.38 5.54
CA LYS A 118 -7.49 6.45 6.55
C LYS A 118 -7.96 5.91 7.90
N LEU A 119 -7.20 6.15 8.98
CA LEU A 119 -7.70 5.87 10.32
C LEU A 119 -8.80 6.90 10.68
N PRO A 120 -10.01 6.48 11.09
CA PRO A 120 -11.07 7.43 11.42
C PRO A 120 -10.66 8.39 12.54
N GLU A 121 -10.99 9.67 12.37
CA GLU A 121 -10.68 10.75 13.33
C GLU A 121 -9.17 10.95 13.61
N SER A 122 -8.31 10.50 12.69
CA SER A 122 -6.86 10.69 12.74
C SER A 122 -6.30 11.00 11.35
N ASP A 123 -5.11 11.60 11.30
CA ASP A 123 -4.32 11.74 10.07
C ASP A 123 -3.40 10.52 9.84
N ASP A 124 -3.41 9.55 10.77
CA ASP A 124 -2.71 8.29 10.62
C ASP A 124 -3.33 7.43 9.50
N VAL A 125 -2.48 6.64 8.87
CA VAL A 125 -2.84 5.55 7.95
C VAL A 125 -3.17 4.31 8.76
N LEU A 126 -4.31 3.69 8.46
CA LEU A 126 -4.69 2.36 8.89
C LEU A 126 -4.14 1.34 7.88
N LEU A 127 -3.23 0.50 8.33
CA LEU A 127 -2.72 -0.65 7.58
C LEU A 127 -3.38 -1.92 8.09
N THR A 128 -3.98 -2.69 7.18
CA THR A 128 -4.53 -4.02 7.49
C THR A 128 -3.77 -5.07 6.70
N LEU A 129 -3.25 -6.09 7.39
CA LEU A 129 -2.79 -7.30 6.73
C LEU A 129 -4.02 -8.10 6.31
N GLY A 130 -4.29 -8.18 5.01
CA GLY A 130 -5.39 -8.94 4.45
C GLY A 130 -5.04 -10.43 4.40
N LYS A 131 -4.89 -10.95 3.18
CA LYS A 131 -4.42 -12.32 2.93
C LYS A 131 -2.90 -12.45 3.10
N VAL A 132 -2.46 -13.57 3.70
CA VAL A 132 -1.06 -14.03 3.71
C VAL A 132 -1.07 -15.53 3.45
N LYS A 133 -0.52 -15.99 2.31
CA LYS A 133 -0.62 -17.41 1.90
C LYS A 133 0.23 -18.35 2.76
N GLU A 134 1.46 -17.98 3.06
CA GLU A 134 2.43 -18.84 3.78
C GLU A 134 2.73 -18.29 5.18
N SER A 135 1.69 -18.03 5.96
CA SER A 135 1.87 -17.51 7.32
C SER A 135 2.33 -18.60 8.30
N LYS A 136 3.42 -18.37 9.02
CA LYS A 136 3.88 -19.24 10.13
C LYS A 136 3.15 -18.99 11.45
N CYS A 137 2.38 -17.91 11.54
CA CYS A 137 1.60 -17.53 12.70
C CYS A 137 0.39 -16.68 12.28
N ARG A 138 -0.52 -16.39 13.22
CA ARG A 138 -1.71 -15.57 12.93
C ARG A 138 -1.31 -14.12 12.64
N VAL A 139 -1.27 -13.77 11.35
CA VAL A 139 -0.94 -12.42 10.87
C VAL A 139 -2.08 -11.75 10.10
N SER A 140 -2.89 -12.53 9.39
CA SER A 140 -4.05 -12.04 8.65
C SER A 140 -5.08 -11.40 9.60
N GLY A 141 -5.57 -10.23 9.23
CA GLY A 141 -6.48 -9.40 10.01
C GLY A 141 -5.82 -8.52 11.07
N ARG A 142 -4.48 -8.55 11.23
CA ARG A 142 -3.78 -7.61 12.11
C ARG A 142 -3.81 -6.20 11.51
N THR A 143 -4.07 -5.22 12.35
CA THR A 143 -4.19 -3.81 11.99
C THR A 143 -3.12 -2.97 12.67
N PHE A 144 -2.56 -2.02 11.94
CA PHE A 144 -1.53 -1.11 12.41
C PHE A 144 -1.90 0.32 12.06
N ALA A 145 -1.49 1.27 12.89
CA ALA A 145 -1.62 2.69 12.61
C ALA A 145 -0.22 3.32 12.50
N TYR A 146 -0.05 4.25 11.57
CA TYR A 146 1.17 5.05 11.47
C TYR A 146 0.93 6.40 10.82
N GLY A 147 1.75 7.39 11.18
CA GLY A 147 1.78 8.69 10.51
C GLY A 147 2.82 8.72 9.40
N ILE A 148 2.73 9.72 8.52
CA ILE A 148 3.73 9.98 7.48
C ILE A 148 4.35 11.36 7.73
N SER A 149 5.66 11.39 7.97
CA SER A 149 6.44 12.62 8.08
C SER A 149 7.15 12.93 6.76
N GLN A 150 7.21 14.21 6.40
CA GLN A 150 7.87 14.73 5.18
C GLN A 150 7.41 14.06 3.86
N GLY A 151 6.24 13.40 3.89
CA GLY A 151 5.66 12.68 2.76
C GLY A 151 6.35 11.36 2.38
N ILE A 152 7.29 10.86 3.19
CA ILE A 152 8.12 9.69 2.83
C ILE A 152 8.48 8.78 4.02
N LYS A 153 8.42 9.28 5.26
CA LYS A 153 8.90 8.55 6.45
C LYS A 153 7.73 8.09 7.29
N ILE A 154 7.64 6.78 7.50
CA ILE A 154 6.69 6.19 8.45
C ILE A 154 7.11 6.54 9.88
N ILE A 155 6.18 7.06 10.68
CA ILE A 155 6.36 7.41 12.08
C ILE A 155 5.23 6.84 12.94
N ASN A 156 5.46 6.69 14.25
CA ASN A 156 4.44 6.23 15.20
C ASN A 156 3.75 4.91 14.83
N PHE A 157 4.50 3.98 14.22
CA PHE A 157 4.00 2.68 13.80
C PHE A 157 3.66 1.82 15.01
N ARG A 158 2.39 1.43 15.14
CA ARG A 158 1.88 0.69 16.30
C ARG A 158 0.76 -0.26 15.89
N GLU A 159 0.66 -1.40 16.57
CA GLU A 159 -0.48 -2.30 16.40
C GLU A 159 -1.71 -1.71 17.10
N ILE A 160 -2.84 -1.73 16.41
CA ILE A 160 -4.14 -1.31 16.93
C ILE A 160 -5.12 -2.46 16.77
N VAL A 161 -6.13 -2.50 17.63
CA VAL A 161 -7.21 -3.49 17.56
C VAL A 161 -8.56 -2.79 17.57
N LYS A 162 -9.58 -3.46 17.03
CA LYS A 162 -10.97 -2.96 17.12
C LYS A 162 -11.32 -2.75 18.60
N CYS A 163 -11.88 -1.59 18.91
CA CYS A 163 -12.31 -1.26 20.26
C CYS A 163 -13.29 -2.32 20.77
N PHE A 164 -13.00 -2.93 21.92
CA PHE A 164 -13.83 -3.98 22.50
C PHE A 164 -15.26 -3.54 22.85
N LYS A 165 -15.51 -2.23 22.99
CA LYS A 165 -16.82 -1.68 23.35
C LYS A 165 -17.69 -1.35 22.14
N CYS A 166 -17.13 -0.75 21.09
CA CYS A 166 -17.90 -0.40 19.88
C CYS A 166 -17.67 -1.35 18.69
N TYR A 167 -16.72 -2.29 18.80
CA TYR A 167 -16.36 -3.26 17.77
C TYR A 167 -16.00 -2.63 16.41
N GLY A 168 -15.30 -1.49 16.43
CA GLY A 168 -14.90 -0.78 15.21
C GLY A 168 -15.90 0.28 14.72
N LYS A 169 -17.09 0.39 15.34
CA LYS A 169 -18.11 1.33 14.88
C LYS A 169 -17.82 2.79 15.24
N GLY A 170 -17.09 3.04 16.33
CA GLY A 170 -16.89 4.41 16.84
C GLY A 170 -18.06 4.95 17.68
N TRP A 171 -19.20 4.25 17.71
CA TRP A 171 -20.35 4.55 18.58
C TRP A 171 -20.88 3.30 19.28
N VAL A 172 -21.60 3.51 20.38
CA VAL A 172 -22.28 2.48 21.18
C VAL A 172 -23.76 2.79 21.24
N LYS A 173 -24.60 1.76 21.23
CA LYS A 173 -26.05 1.94 21.44
C LYS A 173 -26.32 2.16 22.93
N GLU A 174 -27.11 3.17 23.23
CA GLU A 174 -27.64 3.45 24.56
C GLU A 174 -29.12 3.80 24.44
N GLY A 175 -29.98 2.85 24.83
CA GLY A 175 -31.41 2.90 24.53
C GLY A 175 -31.68 2.98 23.02
N ASN A 176 -32.47 3.97 22.62
CA ASN A 176 -32.81 4.26 21.22
C ASN A 176 -31.82 5.22 20.53
N SER A 177 -30.71 5.57 21.19
CA SER A 177 -29.72 6.54 20.68
C SER A 177 -28.34 5.91 20.45
N ASN A 178 -27.58 6.45 19.50
CA ASN A 178 -26.16 6.13 19.32
C ASN A 178 -25.34 7.21 20.02
N LYS A 179 -24.56 6.83 21.03
CA LYS A 179 -23.58 7.73 21.66
C LYS A 179 -22.18 7.42 21.17
N LEU A 180 -21.34 8.44 21.10
CA LEU A 180 -19.94 8.29 20.72
C LEU A 180 -19.23 7.35 21.70
N CYS A 181 -18.38 6.47 21.17
CA CYS A 181 -17.63 5.56 21.99
C CYS A 181 -16.50 6.32 22.70
N THR A 182 -16.66 6.55 24.00
CA THR A 182 -15.68 7.27 24.84
C THR A 182 -14.34 6.56 24.96
N ILE A 183 -14.30 5.24 24.78
CA ILE A 183 -13.06 4.45 24.93
C ILE A 183 -12.11 4.66 23.75
N CYS A 184 -12.64 4.71 22.53
CA CYS A 184 -11.82 4.87 21.32
C CYS A 184 -11.85 6.30 20.75
N GLY A 185 -12.60 7.21 21.39
CA GLY A 185 -12.77 8.58 20.89
C GLY A 185 -13.30 8.61 19.46
N LYS A 186 -14.34 7.81 19.15
CA LYS A 186 -14.95 7.66 17.80
C LYS A 186 -14.08 7.00 16.72
N SER A 187 -12.78 6.78 16.96
CA SER A 187 -11.91 6.13 15.95
C SER A 187 -12.29 4.70 15.60
N GLY A 188 -12.98 3.98 16.51
CA GLY A 188 -13.30 2.56 16.37
C GLY A 188 -12.15 1.63 16.78
N TYR A 189 -10.95 2.16 17.00
CA TYR A 189 -9.74 1.38 17.30
C TYR A 189 -9.09 1.83 18.61
N VAL A 190 -8.31 0.94 19.24
CA VAL A 190 -7.49 1.23 20.41
C VAL A 190 -6.09 0.65 20.19
N ASN A 191 -5.08 1.25 20.82
CA ASN A 191 -3.75 0.66 20.84
C ASN A 191 -3.81 -0.70 21.54
N LYS A 192 -3.10 -1.68 20.98
CA LYS A 192 -3.01 -3.03 21.55
C LYS A 192 -2.10 -3.06 22.76
#